data_AF-A0A4Q1SIF9-F1
#
_entry.id   AF-A0A4Q1SIF9-F1
#
_cell.length_a   1.000
_cell.length_b   1.000
_cell.length_c   1.000
_cell.angle_alpha   90.00
_cell.angle_beta   90.00
_cell.angle_gamma   90.00
#
_symmetry.space_group_name_H-M   'P 1'
#
loop_
_entity.id
_entity.type
_entity.pdbx_description
1 polymer ?
#
loop_
_entity_poly.entity_id
_entity_poly.type
_entity_poly.pdbx_seq_one_letter_code
_entity_poly.pdbx_strand_id
1 'polypeptide(L)'
;MKLGEKIRYLREVEGNLRGMERAMTQQELVKAIKAEVGGTLSQSYLSQIESGARPHLTNATRQLLARFFKVHPGYLVDDPEGYHAELMSDARTLEDKLDLWLVGGAERFRKDAALRQALLTLARHENTRDCLLLMEAVIEAPGLVERLLEVLRPAKPEGVRKKRTGKESGV
;
A
#
# COMPACT_ATOMS: atom_id res chain seq x y z
N MET A 1 -4.59 -10.54 10.57
CA MET A 1 -5.48 -11.14 9.55
C MET A 1 -6.20 -12.36 10.14
N LYS A 2 -7.45 -12.55 9.76
CA LYS A 2 -8.22 -13.76 10.12
C LYS A 2 -7.84 -14.93 9.22
N LEU A 3 -8.01 -16.16 9.70
CA LEU A 3 -7.75 -17.40 8.98
C LEU A 3 -8.42 -17.41 7.59
N GLY A 4 -9.69 -17.03 7.52
CA GLY A 4 -10.44 -17.01 6.26
C GLY A 4 -9.82 -16.07 5.22
N GLU A 5 -9.28 -14.93 5.66
CA GLU A 5 -8.58 -13.98 4.77
C GLU A 5 -7.26 -14.55 4.27
N LYS A 6 -6.50 -15.20 5.16
CA LYS A 6 -5.25 -15.87 4.79
C LYS A 6 -5.48 -16.96 3.74
N ILE A 7 -6.55 -17.75 3.86
CA ILE A 7 -6.87 -18.79 2.87
C ILE A 7 -7.25 -18.17 1.52
N ARG A 8 -8.05 -17.09 1.50
CA ARG A 8 -8.39 -16.39 0.24
C ARG A 8 -7.14 -15.84 -0.45
N TYR A 9 -6.25 -15.21 0.33
CA TYR A 9 -4.97 -14.71 -0.18
C TYR A 9 -4.11 -15.84 -0.75
N LEU A 10 -4.00 -16.98 -0.05
CA LEU A 10 -3.26 -18.13 -0.56
C LEU A 10 -3.84 -18.69 -1.86
N ARG A 11 -5.17 -18.67 -2.05
CA ARG A 11 -5.80 -19.04 -3.33
C ARG A 11 -5.46 -18.07 -4.46
N GLU A 12 -5.31 -16.79 -4.16
CA GLU A 12 -4.89 -15.76 -5.11
C GLU A 12 -3.44 -15.98 -5.55
N VAL A 13 -2.53 -16.12 -4.59
CA VAL A 13 -1.12 -16.40 -4.85
C VAL A 13 -0.96 -17.70 -5.67
N GLU A 14 -1.64 -18.77 -5.25
CA GLU A 14 -1.56 -20.06 -5.94
C GLU A 14 -2.12 -19.98 -7.37
N GLY A 15 -3.23 -19.25 -7.57
CA GLY A 15 -3.81 -19.04 -8.90
C GLY A 15 -2.88 -18.26 -9.82
N ASN A 16 -2.21 -17.23 -9.31
CA ASN A 16 -1.19 -16.48 -10.04
C ASN A 16 0.03 -17.34 -10.38
N LEU A 17 0.52 -18.16 -9.45
CA LEU A 17 1.63 -19.10 -9.69
C LEU A 17 1.29 -20.15 -10.77
N ARG A 18 0.00 -20.48 -10.93
CA ARG A 18 -0.52 -21.37 -11.96
C ARG A 18 -0.85 -20.65 -13.28
N GLY A 19 -0.58 -19.34 -13.39
CA GLY A 19 -0.83 -18.56 -14.60
C GLY A 19 -2.31 -18.25 -14.87
N MET A 20 -3.17 -18.32 -13.85
CA MET A 20 -4.61 -18.04 -14.01
C MET A 20 -4.94 -16.54 -13.98
N GLU A 21 -4.02 -15.69 -13.49
CA GLU A 21 -4.22 -14.24 -13.26
C GLU A 21 -5.45 -13.92 -12.39
N ARG A 22 -5.88 -14.88 -11.58
CA ARG A 22 -6.99 -14.80 -10.64
C ARG A 22 -6.78 -15.80 -9.52
N ALA A 23 -7.54 -15.65 -8.44
CA ALA A 23 -7.60 -16.68 -7.42
C ALA A 23 -8.18 -18.01 -7.94
N MET A 24 -7.60 -19.12 -7.49
CA MET A 24 -8.21 -20.43 -7.66
C MET A 24 -9.58 -20.42 -7.00
N THR A 25 -10.60 -20.97 -7.66
CA THR A 25 -11.90 -21.21 -7.03
C THR A 25 -11.78 -22.27 -5.94
N GLN A 26 -12.74 -22.30 -5.02
CA GLN A 26 -12.78 -23.32 -3.96
C GLN A 26 -12.86 -24.75 -4.53
N GLN A 27 -13.56 -24.95 -5.65
CA GLN A 27 -13.64 -26.25 -6.32
C GLN A 27 -12.32 -26.64 -6.98
N GLU A 28 -11.64 -25.69 -7.66
CA GLU A 28 -10.31 -25.93 -8.23
C GLU A 28 -9.30 -26.28 -7.13
N LEU A 29 -9.34 -25.58 -5.99
CA LEU A 29 -8.46 -25.86 -4.86
C LEU A 29 -8.67 -27.29 -4.32
N VAL A 30 -9.92 -27.68 -4.07
CA VAL A 30 -10.24 -29.02 -3.57
C VAL A 30 -9.76 -30.12 -4.53
N LYS A 31 -9.93 -29.90 -5.84
CA LYS A 31 -9.43 -30.83 -6.87
C LYS A 31 -7.90 -30.91 -6.87
N ALA A 32 -7.22 -29.77 -6.80
CA ALA A 32 -5.76 -29.71 -6.77
C ALA A 32 -5.17 -30.37 -5.52
N ILE A 33 -5.76 -30.12 -4.33
CA ILE A 33 -5.34 -30.78 -3.08
C ILE A 33 -5.42 -32.30 -3.19
N LYS A 34 -6.51 -32.81 -3.79
CA LYS A 34 -6.68 -34.25 -4.00
C LYS A 34 -5.66 -34.81 -4.97
N ALA A 35 -5.38 -34.10 -6.06
CA ALA A 35 -4.46 -34.56 -7.10
C ALA A 35 -2.99 -34.51 -6.67
N GLU A 36 -2.57 -33.49 -5.92
CA GLU A 36 -1.16 -33.21 -5.65
C GLU A 36 -0.69 -33.70 -4.28
N VAL A 37 -1.58 -33.68 -3.27
CA VAL A 37 -1.24 -34.00 -1.87
C VAL A 37 -1.99 -35.25 -1.38
N GLY A 38 -2.93 -35.78 -2.19
CA GLY A 38 -3.70 -36.98 -1.86
C GLY A 38 -4.71 -36.82 -0.72
N GLY A 39 -4.99 -35.58 -0.29
CA GLY A 39 -5.93 -35.31 0.81
C GLY A 39 -7.36 -35.07 0.36
N THR A 40 -8.30 -35.23 1.29
CA THR A 40 -9.72 -34.90 1.08
C THR A 40 -10.12 -33.67 1.89
N LEU A 41 -10.70 -32.69 1.19
CA LEU A 41 -11.30 -31.49 1.77
C LEU A 41 -12.61 -31.21 1.02
N SER A 42 -13.72 -30.95 1.71
CA SER A 42 -14.95 -30.57 1.01
C SER A 42 -14.96 -29.08 0.69
N GLN A 43 -15.57 -28.72 -0.45
CA GLN A 43 -15.77 -27.31 -0.80
C GLN A 43 -16.66 -26.59 0.22
N SER A 44 -17.66 -27.27 0.78
CA SER A 44 -18.52 -26.70 1.83
C SER A 44 -17.72 -26.34 3.08
N TYR A 45 -16.78 -27.21 3.50
CA TYR A 45 -15.94 -26.96 4.66
C TYR A 45 -14.97 -25.81 4.41
N LEU A 46 -14.37 -25.75 3.22
CA LEU A 46 -13.55 -24.61 2.80
C LEU A 46 -14.34 -23.29 2.83
N SER A 47 -15.57 -23.29 2.33
CA SER A 47 -16.46 -22.12 2.37
C SER A 47 -16.76 -21.66 3.81
N GLN A 48 -17.03 -22.59 4.73
CA GLN A 48 -17.24 -22.29 6.15
C GLN A 48 -16.01 -21.67 6.82
N ILE A 49 -14.81 -22.10 6.44
CA ILE A 49 -13.57 -21.52 6.97
C ILE A 49 -13.38 -20.11 6.43
N GLU A 50 -13.55 -19.92 5.11
CA GLU A 50 -13.38 -18.61 4.49
C GLU A 50 -14.41 -17.60 4.98
N SER A 51 -15.67 -17.99 5.20
CA SER A 51 -16.70 -17.10 5.73
C SER A 51 -16.54 -16.80 7.23
N GLY A 52 -15.68 -17.53 7.93
CA GLY A 52 -15.50 -17.42 9.37
C GLY A 52 -16.57 -18.15 10.19
N ALA A 53 -17.52 -18.84 9.56
CA ALA A 53 -18.49 -19.71 10.26
C ALA A 53 -17.79 -20.83 11.03
N ARG A 54 -16.58 -21.22 10.60
CA ARG A 54 -15.70 -22.16 11.31
C ARG A 54 -14.28 -21.59 11.40
N PRO A 55 -13.98 -20.78 12.44
CA PRO A 55 -12.73 -20.00 12.54
C PRO A 55 -11.51 -20.86 12.88
N HIS A 56 -11.69 -22.16 13.15
CA HIS A 56 -10.60 -23.06 13.55
C HIS A 56 -10.54 -24.30 12.66
N LEU A 57 -9.32 -24.63 12.24
CA LEU A 57 -9.00 -25.86 11.52
C LEU A 57 -8.72 -27.00 12.49
N THR A 58 -9.12 -28.21 12.12
CA THR A 58 -8.52 -29.41 12.72
C THR A 58 -7.04 -29.49 12.37
N ASN A 59 -6.24 -30.17 13.20
CA ASN A 59 -4.80 -30.34 12.96
C ASN A 59 -4.55 -31.00 11.58
N ALA A 60 -5.29 -32.05 11.25
CA ALA A 60 -5.20 -32.73 9.95
C ALA A 60 -5.44 -31.79 8.76
N THR A 61 -6.49 -30.96 8.80
CA THR A 61 -6.78 -29.99 7.75
C THR A 61 -5.71 -28.91 7.65
N ARG A 62 -5.21 -28.43 8.81
CA ARG A 62 -4.13 -27.45 8.86
C ARG A 62 -2.86 -27.96 8.22
N GLN A 63 -2.46 -29.20 8.53
CA GLN A 63 -1.29 -29.83 7.91
C GLN A 63 -1.50 -30.04 6.42
N LEU A 64 -2.70 -30.43 6.00
CA LEU A 64 -3.03 -30.64 4.58
C LEU A 64 -2.88 -29.34 3.78
N LEU A 65 -3.51 -28.26 4.24
CA LEU A 65 -3.44 -26.95 3.60
C LEU A 65 -2.01 -26.38 3.64
N ALA A 66 -1.29 -26.54 4.74
CA ALA A 66 0.10 -26.11 4.88
C ALA A 66 1.01 -26.80 3.85
N ARG A 67 0.87 -28.12 3.67
CA ARG A 67 1.60 -28.87 2.64
C ARG A 67 1.25 -28.42 1.24
N PHE A 68 -0.04 -28.24 0.94
CA PHE A 68 -0.50 -27.81 -0.38
C PHE A 68 0.04 -26.42 -0.75
N PHE A 69 -0.14 -25.44 0.12
CA PHE A 69 0.31 -24.06 -0.11
C PHE A 69 1.79 -23.83 0.18
N LYS A 70 2.51 -24.85 0.66
CA LYS A 70 3.93 -24.78 1.04
C LYS A 70 4.22 -23.67 2.07
N VAL A 71 3.34 -23.54 3.07
CA VAL A 71 3.47 -22.58 4.18
C VAL A 71 3.65 -23.31 5.51
N HIS A 72 4.19 -22.62 6.51
CA HIS A 72 4.26 -23.17 7.87
C HIS A 72 2.84 -23.34 8.46
N PRO A 73 2.50 -24.44 9.16
CA PRO A 73 1.17 -24.63 9.76
C PRO A 73 0.75 -23.50 10.71
N GLY A 74 1.71 -22.84 11.36
CA GLY A 74 1.49 -21.68 12.22
C GLY A 74 0.98 -20.44 11.47
N TYR A 75 1.10 -20.37 10.15
CA TYR A 75 0.50 -19.29 9.36
C TYR A 75 -1.03 -19.43 9.28
N LEU A 76 -1.57 -20.66 9.36
CA LEU A 76 -2.99 -20.97 9.22
C LEU A 76 -3.75 -20.89 10.55
N VAL A 77 -3.53 -19.80 11.26
CA VAL A 77 -4.24 -19.39 12.49
C VAL A 77 -4.59 -17.91 12.41
N ASP A 78 -5.50 -17.46 13.25
CA ASP A 78 -5.74 -16.03 13.40
C ASP A 78 -4.49 -15.36 13.96
N ASP A 79 -4.16 -14.20 13.40
CA ASP A 79 -3.14 -13.36 13.99
C ASP A 79 -3.65 -12.79 15.33
N PRO A 80 -2.83 -12.78 16.39
CA PRO A 80 -3.19 -12.12 17.63
C PRO A 80 -3.47 -10.63 17.38
N GLU A 81 -4.31 -10.02 18.22
CA GLU A 81 -4.53 -8.57 18.15
C GLU A 81 -3.18 -7.84 18.29
N GLY A 82 -2.91 -6.90 17.38
CA GLY A 82 -1.63 -6.18 17.31
C GLY A 82 -0.49 -6.93 16.60
N TYR A 83 -0.73 -8.12 16.03
CA TYR A 83 0.31 -8.81 15.26
C TYR A 83 0.58 -8.15 13.91
N HIS A 84 1.86 -7.90 13.66
CA HIS A 84 2.40 -7.45 12.39
C HIS A 84 3.43 -8.48 11.90
N ALA A 85 3.38 -8.83 10.61
CA ALA A 85 4.30 -9.82 10.01
C ALA A 85 5.76 -9.31 9.94
N GLU A 86 5.96 -8.03 10.19
CA GLU A 86 7.25 -7.34 10.25
C GLU A 86 7.57 -7.06 11.73
N LEU A 87 8.81 -7.31 12.16
CA LEU A 87 9.33 -6.95 13.49
C LEU A 87 9.32 -5.43 13.64
N MET A 88 8.21 -4.85 14.10
CA MET A 88 7.99 -3.41 14.12
C MET A 88 7.36 -3.01 15.45
N SER A 89 8.06 -2.18 16.22
CA SER A 89 7.55 -1.61 17.48
C SER A 89 6.49 -0.53 17.20
N ASP A 90 5.35 -0.61 17.89
CA ASP A 90 4.12 0.19 17.66
C ASP A 90 4.29 1.72 17.62
N ALA A 91 5.37 2.30 18.12
CA ALA A 91 5.58 3.75 18.15
C ALA A 91 6.14 4.34 16.83
N ARG A 92 6.70 3.51 15.92
CA ARG A 92 7.32 3.97 14.66
C ARG A 92 6.55 3.58 13.39
N THR A 93 5.52 2.74 13.54
CA THR A 93 4.84 2.06 12.43
C THR A 93 3.97 2.95 11.54
N LEU A 94 3.44 4.09 12.03
CA LEU A 94 2.60 4.96 11.20
C LEU A 94 3.44 6.00 10.43
N GLU A 95 4.44 6.57 11.09
CA GLU A 95 5.36 7.54 10.47
C GLU A 95 6.22 6.85 9.40
N ASP A 96 6.79 5.66 9.69
CA ASP A 96 7.58 4.90 8.71
C ASP A 96 6.75 4.50 7.47
N LYS A 97 5.45 4.18 7.65
CA LYS A 97 4.53 3.88 6.54
C LYS A 97 4.20 5.12 5.72
N LEU A 98 4.00 6.26 6.38
CA LEU A 98 3.72 7.53 5.72
C LEU A 98 4.93 7.99 4.90
N ASP A 99 6.13 7.88 5.45
CA ASP A 99 7.38 8.23 4.79
C ASP A 99 7.61 7.34 3.56
N LEU A 100 7.42 6.03 3.72
CA LEU A 100 7.53 5.09 2.60
C LEU A 100 6.50 5.40 1.50
N TRP A 101 5.27 5.77 1.89
CA TRP A 101 4.24 6.18 0.94
C TRP A 101 4.64 7.46 0.19
N LEU A 102 5.18 8.46 0.88
CA LEU A 102 5.65 9.71 0.27
C LEU A 102 6.82 9.49 -0.68
N VAL A 103 7.77 8.62 -0.33
CA VAL A 103 8.88 8.22 -1.23
C VAL A 103 8.34 7.53 -2.47
N GLY A 104 7.43 6.58 -2.31
CA GLY A 104 6.76 5.90 -3.44
C GLY A 104 5.95 6.86 -4.31
N GLY A 105 5.25 7.83 -3.71
CA GLY A 105 4.53 8.89 -4.40
C GLY A 105 5.45 9.78 -5.22
N ALA A 106 6.59 10.20 -4.65
CA ALA A 106 7.57 11.03 -5.33
C ALA A 106 8.06 10.41 -6.65
N GLU A 107 8.24 9.09 -6.69
CA GLU A 107 8.64 8.37 -7.90
C GLU A 107 7.55 8.31 -8.99
N ARG A 108 6.27 8.50 -8.64
CA ARG A 108 5.17 8.62 -9.62
C ARG A 108 5.13 9.99 -10.27
N PHE A 109 5.61 11.03 -9.59
CA PHE A 109 5.59 12.43 -10.05
C PHE A 109 6.91 12.89 -10.70
N ARG A 110 7.69 11.99 -11.34
CA ARG A 110 8.98 12.34 -11.98
C ARG A 110 8.93 13.52 -12.96
N LYS A 111 7.78 13.76 -13.61
CA LYS A 111 7.58 14.86 -14.57
C LYS A 111 7.33 16.22 -13.90
N ASP A 112 6.94 16.23 -12.63
CA ASP A 112 6.79 17.44 -11.82
C ASP A 112 7.88 17.46 -10.75
N ALA A 113 9.01 18.10 -11.08
CA ALA A 113 10.17 18.16 -10.20
C ALA A 113 9.87 18.89 -8.88
N ALA A 114 8.97 19.89 -8.89
CA ALA A 114 8.65 20.67 -7.71
C ALA A 114 7.83 19.86 -6.71
N LEU A 115 6.81 19.14 -7.20
CA LEU A 115 5.99 18.25 -6.37
C LEU A 115 6.80 17.05 -5.86
N ARG A 116 7.60 16.43 -6.75
CA ARG A 116 8.51 15.33 -6.35
C ARG A 116 9.44 15.74 -5.22
N GLN A 117 10.05 16.92 -5.32
CA GLN A 117 10.95 17.42 -4.29
C GLN A 117 10.19 17.70 -2.99
N ALA A 118 8.98 18.27 -3.04
CA ALA A 118 8.18 18.51 -1.84
C ALA A 118 7.86 17.20 -1.09
N LEU A 119 7.46 16.15 -1.82
CA LEU A 119 7.19 14.83 -1.24
C LEU A 119 8.44 14.20 -0.60
N LEU A 120 9.60 14.31 -1.26
CA LEU A 120 10.87 13.81 -0.72
C LEU A 120 11.38 14.63 0.47
N THR A 121 11.04 15.91 0.55
CA THR A 121 11.37 16.75 1.70
C THR A 121 10.50 16.38 2.89
N LEU A 122 9.19 16.18 2.67
CA LEU A 122 8.26 15.72 3.71
C LEU A 122 8.68 14.36 4.28
N ALA A 123 9.01 13.38 3.42
CA ALA A 123 9.40 12.04 3.84
C ALA A 123 10.73 11.95 4.62
N ARG A 124 11.49 13.05 4.72
CA ARG A 124 12.74 13.13 5.50
C ARG A 124 12.58 13.95 6.77
N HIS A 125 11.42 14.55 6.99
CA HIS A 125 11.18 15.36 8.17
C HIS A 125 10.98 14.45 9.38
N GLU A 126 11.51 14.83 10.54
CA GLU A 126 11.42 14.00 11.75
C GLU A 126 9.97 13.77 12.21
N ASN A 127 9.06 14.69 11.87
CA ASN A 127 7.62 14.60 12.19
C ASN A 127 6.78 14.80 10.93
N THR A 128 6.80 13.85 9.99
CA THR A 128 6.07 13.93 8.72
C THR A 128 4.56 14.12 8.91
N ARG A 129 3.98 13.44 9.89
CA ARG A 129 2.55 13.50 10.20
C ARG A 129 2.12 14.93 10.55
N ASP A 130 2.86 15.58 11.45
CA ASP A 130 2.55 16.93 11.89
C ASP A 130 2.65 17.94 10.73
N CYS A 131 3.57 17.74 9.78
CA CYS A 131 3.62 18.55 8.57
C CYS A 131 2.35 18.43 7.72
N LEU A 132 1.77 17.23 7.59
CA LEU A 132 0.53 17.04 6.84
C LEU A 132 -0.67 17.64 7.56
N LEU A 133 -0.77 17.46 8.89
CA LEU A 133 -1.83 18.06 9.71
C LEU A 133 -1.73 19.59 9.72
N LEU A 134 -0.51 20.14 9.70
CA LEU A 134 -0.30 21.58 9.54
C LEU A 134 -0.82 22.07 8.18
N MET A 135 -0.59 21.33 7.10
CA MET A 135 -1.12 21.69 5.79
C MET A 135 -2.65 21.69 5.76
N GLU A 136 -3.30 20.71 6.42
CA GLU A 136 -4.76 20.71 6.61
C GLU A 136 -5.21 21.99 7.33
N ALA A 137 -4.63 22.30 8.49
CA ALA A 137 -4.98 23.49 9.27
C ALA A 137 -4.78 24.80 8.48
N VAL A 138 -3.74 24.85 7.64
CA VAL A 138 -3.47 25.99 6.76
C VAL A 138 -4.51 26.11 5.65
N ILE A 139 -4.95 25.00 5.07
CA ILE A 139 -6.00 24.98 4.03
C ILE A 139 -7.37 25.37 4.61
N GLU A 140 -7.66 24.97 5.84
CA GLU A 140 -8.91 25.34 6.52
C GLU A 140 -8.96 26.82 6.91
N ALA A 141 -7.82 27.49 7.06
CA ALA A 141 -7.72 28.91 7.35
C ALA A 141 -7.92 29.77 6.08
N PRO A 142 -9.05 30.49 5.94
CA PRO A 142 -9.36 31.20 4.70
C PRO A 142 -8.31 32.27 4.35
N GLY A 143 -7.78 32.22 3.13
CA GLY A 143 -6.78 33.18 2.63
C GLY A 143 -5.35 32.96 3.14
N LEU A 144 -5.11 31.97 4.01
CA LEU A 144 -3.78 31.72 4.57
C LEU A 144 -2.86 31.04 3.56
N VAL A 145 -3.39 30.10 2.77
CA VAL A 145 -2.62 29.40 1.72
C VAL A 145 -2.03 30.40 0.73
N GLU A 146 -2.85 31.31 0.20
CA GLU A 146 -2.45 32.31 -0.79
C GLU A 146 -1.36 33.22 -0.22
N ARG A 147 -1.55 33.70 1.00
CA ARG A 147 -0.60 34.58 1.67
C ARG A 147 0.73 33.88 1.97
N LEU A 148 0.69 32.61 2.39
CA LEU A 148 1.90 31.82 2.59
C LEU A 148 2.62 31.52 1.28
N LEU A 149 1.89 31.25 0.19
CA LEU A 149 2.49 31.06 -1.13
C LEU A 149 3.18 32.34 -1.62
N GLU A 150 2.54 33.51 -1.48
CA GLU A 150 3.14 34.80 -1.85
C GLU A 150 4.45 35.08 -1.10
N VAL A 151 4.48 34.78 0.20
CA VAL A 151 5.64 35.05 1.07
C VAL A 151 6.75 34.02 0.90
N LEU A 152 6.41 32.72 0.85
CA LEU A 152 7.39 31.62 0.86
C LEU A 152 7.85 31.21 -0.54
N ARG A 153 7.04 31.47 -1.57
CA ARG A 153 7.36 31.22 -2.98
C ARG A 153 7.11 32.49 -3.80
N PRO A 154 7.86 33.57 -3.54
CA PRO A 154 7.73 34.77 -4.34
C PRO A 154 7.95 34.40 -5.80
N ALA A 155 7.00 34.76 -6.67
CA ALA A 155 7.14 34.53 -8.09
C ALA A 155 8.51 35.06 -8.53
N LYS A 156 9.30 34.22 -9.22
CA LYS A 156 10.54 34.70 -9.85
C LYS A 156 10.17 35.95 -10.66
N PRO A 157 10.82 37.09 -10.47
CA PRO A 157 10.55 38.25 -11.31
C PRO A 157 10.81 37.80 -12.75
N GLU A 158 9.75 37.78 -13.56
CA GLU A 158 9.87 37.53 -14.99
C GLU A 158 10.90 38.53 -15.51
N GLY A 159 12.01 38.01 -16.02
CA GLY A 159 13.08 38.83 -16.56
C GLY A 159 12.48 39.80 -17.56
N VAL A 160 12.62 41.09 -17.26
CA VAL A 160 12.24 42.21 -18.11
C VAL A 160 12.61 41.87 -19.54
N ARG A 161 11.62 41.52 -20.38
CA ARG A 161 11.77 41.53 -21.83
C ARG A 161 12.11 42.97 -22.18
N LYS A 162 13.42 43.26 -22.31
CA LYS A 162 13.93 44.49 -22.90
C LYS A 162 13.21 44.63 -24.24
N LYS A 163 12.21 45.52 -24.31
CA LYS A 163 11.72 46.05 -25.57
C LYS A 163 12.95 46.58 -26.29
N ARG A 164 13.39 45.86 -27.33
CA ARG A 164 14.28 46.42 -28.34
C ARG A 164 13.51 47.57 -28.97
N THR A 165 13.77 48.77 -28.48
CA THR A 165 13.45 49.99 -29.21
C THR A 165 14.24 49.94 -30.50
N GLY A 166 13.56 49.58 -31.59
CA GLY A 166 14.08 49.78 -32.94
C GLY A 166 14.29 51.27 -33.12
N LYS A 167 15.57 51.67 -33.08
CA LYS A 167 16.01 53.02 -33.38
C LYS A 167 15.76 53.27 -34.86
N GLU A 168 14.93 54.25 -35.15
CA GLU A 168 14.82 54.89 -36.46
C GLU A 168 16.23 55.17 -37.00
N SER A 169 16.47 54.77 -38.24
CA SER A 169 17.61 55.21 -39.03
C SER A 169 17.04 55.66 -40.37
N GLY A 170 16.53 56.89 -40.38
CA GLY A 170 16.40 57.70 -41.57
C GLY A 170 17.36 58.88 -41.42
N VAL A 171 18.48 58.83 -42.15
CA VAL A 171 19.08 59.89 -42.98
C VAL A 171 20.03 59.17 -43.94
#